data_AF-A0A7X6VD01-F1
#
_entry.id   AF-A0A7X6VD01-F1
#
_cell.length_a   1.000
_cell.length_b   1.000
_cell.length_c   1.000
_cell.angle_alpha   90.00
_cell.angle_beta   90.00
_cell.angle_gamma   90.00
#
_symmetry.space_group_name_H-M   'P 1'
#
loop_
_entity.id
_entity.type
_entity.pdbx_description
1 polymer ?
#
loop_
_entity_poly.entity_id
_entity_poly.type
_entity_poly.pdbx_seq_one_letter_code
_entity_poly.pdbx_strand_id
1 'polypeptide(L)'
;MKRFFTSESVTEGHPDKICDNISDAVLDAIIAQDPYGRVACETAVTTGMVLVMGEITTNCYVDIPKIVRETVKDIGYDKAEYGFDCGTCAVITSIDEQSGDIALGVNAALESKRKTLTDDIQAIGAGDQGMMFGYACDETPE
;
A
#
# COMPACT_ATOMS: atom_id res chain seq x y z
N MET A 1 16.29 -29.53 25.24
CA MET A 1 15.79 -30.11 23.97
C MET A 1 16.26 -29.19 22.86
N LYS A 2 16.90 -29.69 21.79
CA LYS A 2 17.29 -28.84 20.65
C LYS A 2 16.07 -28.62 19.75
N ARG A 3 15.90 -27.41 19.22
CA ARG A 3 14.81 -27.05 18.31
C ARG A 3 15.40 -26.30 17.11
N PHE A 4 14.91 -26.59 15.92
CA PHE A 4 15.28 -25.89 14.69
C PHE A 4 14.14 -24.95 14.32
N PHE A 5 14.48 -23.70 14.03
CA PHE A 5 13.56 -22.67 13.59
C PHE A 5 14.19 -21.98 12.39
N THR A 6 13.39 -21.68 11.37
CA THR A 6 13.85 -21.10 10.11
C THR A 6 12.91 -19.97 9.72
N SER A 7 13.49 -18.92 9.14
CA SER A 7 12.77 -17.83 8.49
C SER A 7 13.46 -17.51 7.16
N GLU A 8 12.76 -16.85 6.25
CA GLU A 8 13.26 -16.48 4.93
C GLU A 8 12.97 -15.01 4.63
N SER A 9 13.64 -14.48 3.61
CA SER A 9 13.42 -13.13 3.10
C SER A 9 13.69 -13.11 1.61
N VAL A 10 13.15 -12.11 0.94
CA VAL A 10 13.32 -11.87 -0.50
C VAL A 10 13.83 -10.45 -0.71
N THR A 11 14.46 -10.21 -1.86
CA THR A 11 14.94 -8.87 -2.22
C THR A 11 13.80 -7.99 -2.70
N GLU A 12 14.04 -6.68 -2.79
CA GLU A 12 13.14 -5.70 -3.42
C GLU A 12 12.78 -6.04 -4.88
N GLY A 13 13.65 -6.78 -5.58
CA GLY A 13 13.41 -7.26 -6.94
C GLY A 13 12.50 -8.49 -7.05
N HIS A 14 12.07 -9.09 -5.93
CA HIS A 14 11.05 -10.13 -5.97
C HIS A 14 9.72 -9.54 -6.48
N PRO A 15 8.99 -10.18 -7.41
CA PRO A 15 7.79 -9.58 -8.02
C PRO A 15 6.76 -9.12 -7.00
N ASP A 16 6.52 -9.90 -5.93
CA ASP A 16 5.61 -9.48 -4.86
C ASP A 16 6.12 -8.22 -4.14
N LYS A 17 7.44 -8.09 -3.93
CA LYS A 17 8.01 -6.87 -3.35
C LYS A 17 8.03 -5.69 -4.30
N ILE A 18 8.08 -5.92 -5.61
CA ILE A 18 7.85 -4.85 -6.59
C ILE A 18 6.42 -4.32 -6.47
N CYS A 19 5.41 -5.20 -6.31
CA CYS A 19 4.04 -4.79 -6.06
C CYS A 19 3.92 -3.93 -4.80
N ASP A 20 4.48 -4.40 -3.68
CA ASP A 20 4.47 -3.67 -2.40
C ASP A 20 5.08 -2.27 -2.56
N ASN A 21 6.28 -2.18 -3.17
CA ASN A 21 6.98 -0.91 -3.36
C ASN A 21 6.22 0.06 -4.28
N ILE A 22 5.57 -0.43 -5.33
CA ILE A 22 4.76 0.42 -6.23
C ILE A 22 3.53 0.94 -5.48
N SER A 23 2.83 0.07 -4.76
CA SER A 23 1.64 0.45 -3.98
C SER A 23 1.98 1.51 -2.94
N ASP A 24 3.07 1.33 -2.19
CA ASP A 24 3.53 2.31 -1.20
C ASP A 24 4.05 3.60 -1.84
N ALA A 25 4.71 3.54 -3.01
CA ALA A 25 5.14 4.75 -3.71
C ALA A 25 3.95 5.63 -4.17
N VAL A 26 2.84 5.00 -4.57
CA VAL A 26 1.59 5.72 -4.88
C VAL A 26 0.99 6.33 -3.61
N LEU A 27 0.96 5.59 -2.50
CA LEU A 27 0.54 6.11 -1.19
C LEU A 27 1.38 7.33 -0.79
N ASP A 28 2.70 7.23 -0.83
CA ASP A 28 3.62 8.30 -0.46
C ASP A 28 3.41 9.56 -1.30
N ALA A 29 3.27 9.40 -2.62
CA ALA A 29 3.04 10.52 -3.53
C ALA A 29 1.73 11.28 -3.23
N ILE A 30 0.71 10.56 -2.76
CA ILE A 30 -0.58 11.13 -2.35
C ILE A 30 -0.44 11.80 -0.98
N ILE A 31 0.05 11.08 0.04
CA ILE A 31 0.14 11.58 1.41
C ILE A 31 1.07 12.79 1.53
N ALA A 32 2.10 12.87 0.69
CA ALA A 32 2.98 14.04 0.61
C ALA A 32 2.24 15.34 0.20
N GLN A 33 1.13 15.23 -0.53
CA GLN A 33 0.35 16.37 -1.02
C GLN A 33 -0.99 16.54 -0.29
N ASP A 34 -1.61 15.42 0.09
CA ASP A 34 -2.87 15.32 0.80
C ASP A 34 -2.73 14.34 1.97
N PRO A 35 -2.31 14.82 3.16
CA PRO A 35 -2.12 13.97 4.34
C PRO A 35 -3.37 13.25 4.84
N TYR A 36 -4.56 13.63 4.33
CA TYR A 36 -5.84 13.01 4.66
C TYR A 36 -6.36 12.12 3.53
N GLY A 37 -5.60 11.96 2.44
CA GLY A 37 -5.90 11.06 1.36
C GLY A 37 -6.05 9.62 1.85
N ARG A 38 -7.04 8.91 1.31
CA ARG A 38 -7.29 7.49 1.61
C ARG A 38 -6.86 6.67 0.42
N VAL A 39 -5.97 5.72 0.64
CA VAL A 39 -5.34 4.96 -0.42
C VAL A 39 -5.44 3.48 -0.07
N ALA A 40 -6.18 2.73 -0.88
CA ALA A 40 -6.12 1.28 -0.97
C ALA A 40 -5.61 0.95 -2.38
N CYS A 41 -4.29 1.01 -2.56
CA CYS A 41 -3.63 0.81 -3.84
C CYS A 41 -3.08 -0.61 -3.94
N GLU A 42 -3.62 -1.38 -4.87
CA GLU A 42 -3.21 -2.75 -5.14
C GLU A 42 -2.41 -2.81 -6.43
N THR A 43 -1.32 -3.57 -6.42
CA THR A 43 -0.47 -3.74 -7.59
C THR A 43 -0.33 -5.22 -7.94
N ALA A 44 -0.46 -5.53 -9.22
CA ALA A 44 -0.11 -6.84 -9.77
C ALA A 44 0.90 -6.67 -10.90
N VAL A 45 2.00 -7.42 -10.84
CA VAL A 45 3.04 -7.41 -11.88
C VAL A 45 3.13 -8.76 -12.58
N THR A 46 3.38 -8.72 -13.88
CA THR A 46 3.69 -9.91 -14.68
C THR A 46 4.53 -9.50 -15.90
N THR A 47 4.87 -10.45 -16.77
CA THR A 47 5.73 -10.21 -17.93
C THR A 47 5.24 -9.03 -18.77
N GLY A 48 6.02 -7.95 -18.78
CA GLY A 48 5.75 -6.76 -19.57
C GLY A 48 4.56 -5.92 -19.12
N MET A 49 4.01 -6.13 -17.91
CA MET A 49 2.83 -5.39 -17.44
C MET A 49 2.85 -5.13 -15.93
N VAL A 50 2.46 -3.91 -15.57
CA VAL A 50 2.03 -3.51 -14.22
C VAL A 50 0.56 -3.13 -14.28
N LEU A 51 -0.26 -3.74 -13.43
CA LEU A 51 -1.63 -3.33 -13.17
C LEU A 51 -1.68 -2.67 -11.80
N VAL A 52 -2.10 -1.41 -11.75
CA VAL A 52 -2.40 -0.67 -10.53
C VAL A 52 -3.92 -0.53 -10.42
N MET A 53 -4.51 -0.97 -9.33
CA MET A 53 -5.95 -0.99 -9.11
C MET A 53 -6.31 -0.66 -7.66
N GLY A 54 -7.59 -0.42 -7.39
CA GLY A 54 -8.09 -0.22 -6.03
C GLY A 54 -8.85 1.10 -5.86
N GLU A 55 -8.88 1.60 -4.64
CA GLU A 55 -9.73 2.72 -4.25
C GLU A 55 -8.90 3.86 -3.67
N ILE A 56 -8.96 5.04 -4.29
CA ILE A 56 -8.21 6.23 -3.86
C ILE A 56 -9.16 7.41 -3.73
N THR A 57 -9.18 8.02 -2.55
CA THR A 57 -9.89 9.28 -2.27
C THR A 57 -8.89 10.34 -1.86
N THR A 58 -8.68 11.33 -2.74
CA THR A 58 -7.72 12.42 -2.49
C THR A 58 -8.11 13.67 -3.27
N ASN A 59 -7.62 14.83 -2.83
CA ASN A 59 -7.74 16.11 -3.54
C ASN A 59 -6.55 16.43 -4.45
N CYS A 60 -5.51 15.58 -4.46
CA CYS A 60 -4.33 15.78 -5.31
C CYS A 60 -4.39 14.93 -6.58
N TYR A 61 -3.50 15.24 -7.52
CA TYR A 61 -3.27 14.42 -8.70
C TYR A 61 -1.86 13.81 -8.62
N VAL A 62 -1.76 12.52 -8.95
CA VAL A 62 -0.49 11.81 -9.07
C VAL A 62 -0.42 11.10 -10.43
N ASP A 63 0.75 11.17 -11.07
CA ASP A 63 1.01 10.48 -12.33
C ASP A 63 1.47 9.05 -12.04
N ILE A 64 0.52 8.13 -11.92
CA ILE A 64 0.77 6.73 -11.56
C ILE A 64 1.70 6.02 -12.56
N PRO A 65 1.52 6.13 -13.90
CA PRO A 65 2.47 5.57 -14.84
C PRO A 65 3.91 6.04 -14.62
N LYS A 66 4.11 7.31 -14.28
CA LYS A 66 5.43 7.84 -13.98
C LYS A 66 6.00 7.23 -12.68
N ILE A 67 5.22 7.23 -11.60
CA ILE A 67 5.63 6.65 -10.30
C ILE A 67 6.04 5.17 -10.48
N VAL A 68 5.19 4.37 -11.14
CA VAL A 68 5.48 2.96 -11.43
C VAL A 68 6.82 2.80 -12.13
N ARG A 69 7.09 3.59 -13.17
CA ARG A 69 8.35 3.47 -13.93
C ARG A 69 9.56 3.90 -13.11
N GLU A 70 9.43 4.95 -12.31
CA GLU A 70 10.50 5.41 -11.42
C GLU A 70 10.81 4.35 -10.34
N THR A 71 9.79 3.80 -9.68
CA THR A 71 9.95 2.72 -8.69
C THR A 71 10.61 1.47 -9.29
N VAL A 72 10.14 1.01 -10.46
CA VAL A 72 10.71 -0.18 -11.13
C VAL A 72 12.17 0.07 -11.54
N LYS A 73 12.50 1.30 -11.96
CA LYS A 73 13.86 1.69 -12.29
C LYS A 73 14.76 1.71 -11.06
N ASP A 74 14.28 2.24 -9.94
CA ASP A 74 15.05 2.34 -8.70
C ASP A 74 15.36 0.96 -8.10
N ILE A 75 14.44 -0.01 -8.27
CA ILE A 75 14.66 -1.43 -7.95
C ILE A 75 15.74 -2.07 -8.86
N GLY A 76 15.98 -1.51 -10.05
CA GLY A 76 17.02 -1.94 -10.99
C GLY A 76 16.54 -2.64 -12.26
N TYR A 77 15.23 -2.66 -12.54
CA TYR A 77 14.69 -3.21 -13.79
C TYR A 77 14.69 -2.16 -14.91
N ASP A 78 15.88 -1.88 -15.47
CA ASP A 78 16.11 -0.85 -16.48
C ASP A 78 16.51 -1.39 -17.88
N LYS A 79 16.54 -2.73 -18.04
CA LYS A 79 16.89 -3.41 -19.29
C LYS A 79 16.03 -4.64 -19.53
N ALA A 80 15.57 -4.80 -20.76
CA ALA A 80 14.76 -5.94 -21.18
C ALA A 80 15.43 -7.31 -20.94
N GLU A 81 16.77 -7.37 -20.88
CA GLU A 81 17.52 -8.61 -20.62
C GLU A 81 17.26 -9.21 -19.23
N TYR A 82 16.74 -8.42 -18.28
CA TYR A 82 16.36 -8.87 -16.94
C TYR A 82 14.98 -9.55 -16.91
N GLY A 83 14.28 -9.59 -18.04
CA GLY A 83 12.92 -10.15 -18.16
C GLY A 83 11.81 -9.16 -17.81
N PHE A 84 12.16 -7.98 -17.29
CA PHE A 84 11.26 -6.88 -16.99
C PHE A 84 12.00 -5.55 -17.12
N ASP A 85 11.32 -4.50 -17.56
CA ASP A 85 11.96 -3.21 -17.88
C ASP A 85 10.97 -2.04 -17.73
N CYS A 86 11.36 -1.07 -16.92
CA CYS A 86 10.64 0.17 -16.65
C CYS A 86 10.34 0.99 -17.92
N GLY A 87 11.16 0.88 -18.97
CA GLY A 87 11.01 1.64 -20.20
C GLY A 87 9.99 1.04 -21.18
N THR A 88 9.72 -0.26 -21.07
CA THR A 88 8.95 -1.01 -22.07
C THR A 88 7.71 -1.71 -21.51
N CYS A 89 7.58 -1.88 -20.19
CA CYS A 89 6.39 -2.45 -19.60
C CYS A 89 5.14 -1.57 -19.82
N ALA A 90 4.00 -2.23 -20.02
CA ALA A 90 2.69 -1.59 -19.98
C ALA A 90 2.35 -1.23 -18.53
N VAL A 91 1.74 -0.06 -18.34
CA VAL A 91 1.17 0.34 -17.05
C VAL A 91 -0.32 0.57 -17.26
N ILE A 92 -1.14 -0.22 -16.56
CA ILE A 92 -2.60 -0.18 -16.62
C ILE A 92 -3.10 0.31 -15.28
N THR A 93 -3.99 1.30 -15.29
CA THR A 93 -4.61 1.87 -14.09
C THR A 93 -6.10 1.59 -14.09
N SER A 94 -6.61 1.01 -13.01
CA SER A 94 -8.04 0.75 -12.78
C SER A 94 -8.40 1.17 -11.36
N ILE A 95 -8.46 2.48 -11.12
CA ILE A 95 -8.67 3.08 -9.80
C ILE A 95 -10.01 3.78 -9.76
N ASP A 96 -10.76 3.51 -8.69
CA ASP A 96 -12.03 4.15 -8.37
C ASP A 96 -11.92 4.99 -7.09
N GLU A 97 -12.94 5.82 -6.82
CA GLU A 97 -13.07 6.49 -5.52
C GLU A 97 -13.55 5.48 -4.46
N GLN A 98 -13.20 5.71 -3.19
CA GLN A 98 -13.64 4.84 -2.09
C GLN A 98 -15.16 4.78 -2.00
N SER A 99 -15.70 3.59 -1.74
CA SER A 99 -17.13 3.44 -1.51
C SER A 99 -17.64 4.32 -0.35
N GLY A 100 -18.73 5.04 -0.59
CA GLY A 100 -19.40 5.86 0.43
C GLY A 100 -19.81 5.08 1.68
N ASP A 101 -20.12 3.78 1.54
CA ASP A 101 -20.49 2.92 2.67
C ASP A 101 -19.29 2.66 3.61
N ILE A 102 -18.11 2.49 3.04
CA ILE A 102 -16.84 2.35 3.78
C ILE A 102 -16.49 3.69 4.44
N ALA A 103 -16.61 4.78 3.69
CA ALA A 103 -16.32 6.11 4.21
C ALA A 103 -17.20 6.46 5.42
N LEU A 104 -18.49 6.12 5.40
CA LEU A 104 -19.41 6.31 6.52
C LEU A 104 -19.02 5.49 7.77
N GLY A 105 -18.45 4.29 7.59
CA GLY A 105 -17.95 3.44 8.68
C GLY A 105 -16.73 4.03 9.37
N VAL A 106 -15.78 4.54 8.58
CA VAL A 106 -14.51 5.10 9.05
C VAL A 106 -14.69 6.50 9.67
N ASN A 107 -15.44 7.37 9.00
CA ASN A 107 -15.57 8.80 9.37
C ASN A 107 -16.10 9.02 10.79
N ALA A 108 -16.92 8.11 11.29
CA ALA A 108 -17.47 8.17 12.63
C ALA A 108 -17.63 6.76 13.21
N ALA A 109 -16.84 6.48 14.25
CA ALA A 109 -16.92 5.27 15.07
C ALA A 109 -18.34 5.05 15.60
N LEU A 110 -18.69 3.80 15.88
CA LEU A 110 -20.02 3.43 16.36
C LEU A 110 -20.35 4.12 17.68
N GLU A 111 -19.36 4.27 18.55
CA GLU A 111 -19.41 4.92 19.85
C GLU A 111 -19.62 6.43 19.73
N SER A 112 -19.00 7.06 18.71
CA SER A 112 -19.24 8.46 18.35
C SER A 112 -20.68 8.66 17.85
N LYS A 113 -21.15 7.78 16.96
CA LYS A 113 -22.55 7.78 16.47
C LYS A 113 -23.57 7.59 17.60
N ARG A 114 -23.22 6.82 18.64
CA ARG A 114 -24.06 6.58 19.83
C ARG A 114 -23.96 7.69 20.89
N LYS A 115 -23.14 8.72 20.68
CA LYS A 115 -22.89 9.84 21.61
C LYS A 115 -22.40 9.39 22.99
N THR A 116 -21.68 8.28 23.05
CA THR A 116 -21.14 7.73 24.30
C THR A 116 -19.70 8.16 24.57
N LEU A 117 -19.10 8.96 23.69
CA LEU A 117 -17.72 9.43 23.78
C LEU A 117 -17.64 10.97 23.78
N THR A 118 -16.62 11.49 24.45
CA THR A 118 -16.35 12.94 24.62
C THR A 118 -15.00 13.39 24.04
N ASP A 119 -14.13 12.46 23.63
CA ASP A 119 -12.79 12.76 23.11
C ASP A 119 -12.69 12.56 21.59
N ASP A 120 -12.12 13.55 20.90
CA ASP A 120 -12.01 13.60 19.43
C ASP A 120 -11.15 12.47 18.84
N ILE A 121 -10.16 11.95 19.58
CA ILE A 121 -9.26 10.88 19.11
C ILE A 121 -10.01 9.56 18.89
N GLN A 122 -11.09 9.32 19.62
CA GLN A 122 -11.88 8.09 19.54
C GLN A 122 -13.03 8.19 18.52
N ALA A 123 -13.06 9.27 17.73
CA ALA A 123 -14.13 9.52 16.78
C ALA A 123 -14.02 8.67 15.50
N ILE A 124 -12.85 8.10 15.17
CA ILE A 124 -12.62 7.34 13.93
C ILE A 124 -12.77 5.84 14.19
N GLY A 125 -13.57 5.18 13.36
CA GLY A 125 -13.76 3.73 13.41
C GLY A 125 -12.71 2.97 12.63
N ALA A 126 -12.53 1.68 12.92
CA ALA A 126 -11.76 0.79 12.07
C ALA A 126 -12.39 0.70 10.68
N GLY A 127 -11.57 0.66 9.62
CA GLY A 127 -12.05 0.54 8.24
C GLY A 127 -12.53 -0.87 7.87
N ASP A 128 -12.03 -1.88 8.57
CA ASP A 128 -12.49 -3.26 8.47
C ASP A 128 -12.28 -3.98 9.81
N GLN A 129 -12.87 -5.16 9.97
CA GLN A 129 -12.57 -6.07 11.05
C GLN A 129 -11.13 -6.59 10.94
N GLY A 130 -10.45 -6.78 12.07
CA GLY A 130 -9.06 -7.24 12.05
C GLY A 130 -8.56 -7.75 13.39
N MET A 131 -7.42 -8.43 13.33
CA MET A 131 -6.66 -8.91 14.48
C MET A 131 -5.19 -8.57 14.26
N MET A 132 -4.53 -8.03 15.27
CA MET A 132 -3.15 -7.57 15.19
C MET A 132 -2.32 -8.25 16.29
N PHE A 133 -1.10 -8.66 15.95
CA PHE A 133 -0.12 -9.22 16.87
C PHE A 133 1.15 -8.39 16.82
N GLY A 134 1.68 -8.01 18.00
CA GLY A 134 2.99 -7.41 18.14
C GLY A 134 3.97 -8.41 18.75
N TYR A 135 5.22 -8.41 18.30
CA TYR A 135 6.29 -9.28 18.80
C TYR A 135 7.57 -8.47 19.03
N ALA A 136 8.29 -8.79 20.11
CA ALA A 136 9.61 -8.27 20.43
C ALA A 136 10.36 -9.30 21.29
N CYS A 137 11.69 -9.37 21.12
CA CYS A 137 12.60 -10.11 21.99
C CYS A 137 13.94 -9.37 22.09
N ASP A 138 14.80 -9.76 23.03
CA ASP A 138 16.11 -9.15 23.26
C ASP A 138 17.26 -9.88 22.54
N GLU A 139 16.92 -10.74 21.57
CA GLU A 139 17.91 -11.51 20.80
C GLU A 139 18.71 -10.64 19.82
N THR A 140 18.16 -9.50 19.40
CA THR A 140 18.83 -8.53 18.51
C THR A 140 18.58 -7.07 18.95
N PRO A 141 19.38 -6.08 18.47
CA PRO A 141 19.26 -4.68 18.89
C PRO A 141 18.10 -3.87 18.27
N GLU A 142 17.54 -4.33 17.14
CA GLU A 142 16.40 -3.71 16.44
C GLU A 142 15.12 -3.73 17.29
#